data_AF-C9SPV6-F1
#
_entry.id   AF-C9SPV6-F1
#
_cell.length_a   1.000
_cell.length_b   1.000
_cell.length_c   1.000
_cell.angle_alpha   90.00
_cell.angle_beta   90.00
_cell.angle_gamma   90.00
#
_symmetry.space_group_name_H-M   'P 1'
#
loop_
_entity.id
_entity.type
_entity.pdbx_description
1 polymer ?
#
loop_
_entity_poly.entity_id
_entity_poly.type
_entity_poly.pdbx_seq_one_letter_code
_entity_poly.pdbx_strand_id
1 'polypeptide(L)'
;MSDLHGADASARGSGPARAIGDELSTTCPTASTPRLREPQEPHTDPGDSASGKLPRQLTDYTSRVTDSNLETPSFPFHVFLYGPLMDTDVLQAVVGIARRPTLHSGYIQGWRVRMYDTHPAIVPQTTLGQGGDDVVAGVVWECRSPKQLARLREYETEAYTLCSCEVILEGERTALKNSKVFCWAGHSDSEELTDGWFDLGWYREHMKPAFVCD
;
A
#
# COMPACT_ATOMS: atom_id res chain seq x y z
N MET A 1 -12.01 -12.27 74.44
CA MET A 1 -11.50 -12.70 75.77
C MET A 1 -10.66 -13.93 75.49
N SER A 2 -9.39 -13.75 75.12
CA SER A 2 -8.19 -13.82 76.02
C SER A 2 -7.46 -15.12 75.64
N ASP A 3 -6.15 -15.26 75.40
CA ASP A 3 -4.92 -14.46 75.38
C ASP A 3 -3.93 -15.26 74.46
N LEU A 4 -3.15 -14.68 73.54
CA LEU A 4 -1.78 -14.14 73.68
C LEU A 4 -0.78 -15.02 74.45
N HIS A 5 0.24 -15.54 73.74
CA HIS A 5 1.68 -15.75 74.07
C HIS A 5 2.34 -16.22 72.75
N GLY A 6 3.46 -15.73 72.20
CA GLY A 6 4.46 -14.72 72.61
C GLY A 6 5.84 -15.15 72.08
N ALA A 7 6.53 -14.24 71.36
CA ALA A 7 8.01 -14.06 71.21
C ALA A 7 8.87 -15.14 70.48
N ASP A 8 10.01 -14.88 69.80
CA ASP A 8 10.76 -13.69 69.33
C ASP A 8 12.03 -14.17 68.55
N ALA A 9 12.65 -13.24 67.80
CA ALA A 9 14.06 -13.12 67.35
C ALA A 9 14.52 -13.92 66.11
N SER A 10 14.94 -13.34 64.97
CA SER A 10 15.89 -12.24 64.64
C SER A 10 17.37 -12.66 64.54
N ALA A 11 17.89 -12.77 63.30
CA ALA A 11 19.28 -12.54 62.87
C ALA A 11 19.27 -12.43 61.33
N ARG A 12 19.49 -11.29 60.66
CA ARG A 12 20.73 -10.51 60.39
C ARG A 12 21.90 -11.33 59.80
N GLY A 13 22.35 -10.90 58.62
CA GLY A 13 23.63 -11.25 57.99
C GLY A 13 23.53 -11.35 56.46
N SER A 14 23.58 -10.24 55.71
CA SER A 14 24.80 -9.66 55.10
C SER A 14 25.33 -10.47 53.91
N GLY A 15 25.30 -9.88 52.70
CA GLY A 15 25.92 -10.39 51.47
C GLY A 15 27.46 -10.43 51.53
N PRO A 16 28.20 -10.68 50.40
CA PRO A 16 28.02 -9.92 49.15
C PRO A 16 28.26 -10.68 47.81
N ALA A 17 27.85 -9.99 46.74
CA ALA A 17 28.49 -9.83 45.43
C ALA A 17 29.27 -10.99 44.79
N ARG A 18 28.78 -11.48 43.64
CA ARG A 18 29.60 -11.59 42.42
C ARG A 18 28.80 -11.13 41.20
N ALA A 19 29.34 -10.12 40.55
CA ALA A 19 28.96 -9.64 39.24
C ALA A 19 29.58 -10.53 38.16
N ILE A 20 28.77 -10.92 37.19
CA ILE A 20 29.05 -11.12 35.76
C ILE A 20 27.68 -10.83 35.12
N GLY A 21 27.45 -9.80 34.31
CA GLY A 21 28.29 -9.31 33.23
C GLY A 21 27.84 -9.97 31.95
N ASP A 22 26.62 -9.67 31.49
CA ASP A 22 26.23 -9.79 30.08
C ASP A 22 25.14 -8.76 29.80
N GLU A 23 25.62 -7.65 29.25
CA GLU A 23 24.87 -6.55 28.67
C GLU A 23 24.23 -7.04 27.36
N LEU A 24 23.01 -7.58 27.42
CA LEU A 24 22.17 -7.72 26.21
C LEU A 24 21.51 -6.37 25.97
N SER A 25 22.32 -5.47 25.41
CA SER A 25 21.92 -4.19 24.87
C SER A 25 20.74 -4.38 23.90
N THR A 26 19.68 -3.64 24.23
CA THR A 26 18.56 -3.26 23.40
C THR A 26 18.95 -2.97 21.96
N THR A 27 18.44 -3.78 21.03
CA THR A 27 18.10 -3.30 19.69
C THR A 27 16.97 -4.14 19.15
N CYS A 28 15.77 -3.55 19.12
CA CYS A 28 14.69 -4.06 18.29
C CYS A 28 15.19 -4.09 16.83
N PRO A 29 14.98 -5.16 16.06
CA PRO A 29 15.22 -5.09 14.63
C PRO A 29 14.23 -4.07 14.07
N THR A 30 14.75 -2.98 13.52
CA THR A 30 14.00 -2.08 12.65
C THR A 30 13.33 -2.95 11.59
N ALA A 31 12.00 -2.85 11.51
CA ALA A 31 11.21 -3.44 10.42
C ALA A 31 11.89 -3.06 9.11
N SER A 32 12.61 -4.01 8.53
CA SER A 32 13.39 -3.79 7.33
C SER A 32 12.42 -3.94 6.18
N THR A 33 11.82 -2.82 5.79
CA THR A 33 11.21 -2.69 4.47
C THR A 33 12.21 -3.24 3.46
N PRO A 34 11.86 -4.24 2.63
CA PRO A 34 12.75 -4.62 1.55
C PRO A 34 12.93 -3.37 0.68
N ARG A 35 14.16 -2.86 0.66
CA ARG A 35 14.54 -1.70 -0.15
C ARG A 35 14.42 -2.16 -1.60
N LEU A 36 13.24 -1.94 -2.19
CA LEU A 36 13.04 -2.12 -3.62
C LEU A 36 14.09 -1.25 -4.32
N ARG A 37 14.78 -1.84 -5.28
CA ARG A 37 15.94 -1.24 -5.93
C ARG A 37 15.52 0.11 -6.52
N GLU A 38 16.19 1.18 -6.07
CA GLU A 38 16.05 2.53 -6.60
C GLU A 38 16.24 2.48 -8.13
N PRO A 39 15.29 2.97 -8.94
CA PRO A 39 15.47 3.04 -10.38
C PRO A 39 16.76 3.79 -10.68
N GLN A 40 17.65 3.19 -11.47
CA GLN A 40 18.87 3.88 -11.88
C GLN A 40 18.46 5.02 -12.82
N GLU A 41 18.69 6.26 -12.40
CA GLU A 41 18.60 7.46 -13.24
C GLU A 41 19.35 7.21 -14.56
N PRO A 42 18.70 7.36 -15.73
CA PRO A 42 19.39 7.28 -17.01
C PRO A 42 20.31 8.48 -17.15
N HIS A 43 21.61 8.22 -17.22
CA HIS A 43 22.62 9.19 -17.62
C HIS A 43 22.26 9.75 -19.00
N THR A 44 21.82 11.01 -19.06
CA THR A 44 21.56 11.70 -20.32
C THR A 44 22.57 12.84 -20.47
N ASP A 45 23.47 12.68 -21.43
CA ASP A 45 24.39 13.70 -21.94
C ASP A 45 23.59 14.83 -22.63
N PRO A 46 24.02 16.11 -22.57
CA PRO A 46 23.24 17.21 -23.11
C PRO A 46 23.57 17.44 -24.59
N GLY A 47 22.57 17.28 -25.47
CA GLY A 47 22.64 17.83 -26.82
C GLY A 47 21.78 17.08 -27.83
N ASP A 48 20.59 17.59 -28.13
CA ASP A 48 20.40 18.35 -29.37
C ASP A 48 18.98 18.93 -29.46
N SER A 49 18.91 20.21 -29.83
CA SER A 49 17.66 20.90 -30.13
C SER A 49 17.23 20.57 -31.55
N ALA A 50 16.05 19.97 -31.73
CA ALA A 50 15.35 19.98 -33.01
C ALA A 50 13.84 20.16 -32.81
N SER A 51 13.40 21.37 -33.15
CA SER A 51 12.00 21.77 -33.24
C SER A 51 11.30 20.98 -34.36
N GLY A 52 10.34 20.11 -33.98
CA GLY A 52 9.50 19.35 -34.90
C GLY A 52 8.05 19.36 -34.41
N LYS A 53 7.15 19.95 -35.20
CA LYS A 53 5.73 20.16 -34.88
C LYS A 53 4.99 18.83 -34.64
N LEU A 54 4.40 18.66 -33.45
CA LEU A 54 3.50 17.53 -33.16
C LEU A 54 2.15 17.66 -33.91
N PRO A 55 1.57 16.54 -34.40
CA PRO A 55 0.25 16.54 -35.04
C PRO A 55 -0.87 16.93 -34.05
N ARG A 56 -1.81 17.72 -34.54
CA ARG A 56 -3.00 18.30 -33.86
C ARG A 56 -3.99 17.29 -33.21
N GLN A 57 -3.71 15.99 -33.21
CA GLN A 57 -4.61 14.95 -32.69
C GLN A 57 -4.22 14.41 -31.31
N LEU A 58 -3.03 14.74 -30.78
CA LEU A 58 -2.59 14.29 -29.45
C LEU A 58 -3.10 15.19 -28.30
N THR A 59 -3.64 16.37 -28.61
CA THR A 59 -3.98 17.41 -27.62
C THR A 59 -5.33 17.22 -26.93
N ASP A 60 -6.14 16.23 -27.34
CA ASP A 60 -7.51 16.05 -26.83
C ASP A 60 -7.65 14.96 -25.75
N TYR A 61 -6.59 14.17 -25.51
CA TYR A 61 -6.58 13.15 -24.45
C TYR A 61 -5.73 13.52 -23.24
N THR A 62 -4.66 14.31 -23.43
CA THR A 62 -3.99 14.96 -22.29
C THR A 62 -5.02 15.72 -21.48
N SER A 63 -5.96 16.43 -22.09
CA SER A 63 -7.01 17.17 -21.38
C SER A 63 -7.98 16.32 -20.55
N ARG A 64 -8.10 14.99 -20.76
CA ARG A 64 -8.97 14.12 -19.94
C ARG A 64 -8.22 13.26 -18.92
N VAL A 65 -6.90 13.12 -19.05
CA VAL A 65 -6.03 12.44 -18.07
C VAL A 65 -5.23 13.44 -17.24
N THR A 66 -5.14 14.70 -17.66
CA THR A 66 -4.39 15.78 -16.97
C THR A 66 -5.28 16.82 -16.29
N ASP A 67 -6.51 16.47 -15.91
CA ASP A 67 -7.18 17.14 -14.77
C ASP A 67 -6.81 16.48 -13.43
N SER A 68 -5.78 15.62 -13.45
CA SER A 68 -5.16 14.99 -12.29
C SER A 68 -4.26 15.95 -11.49
N ASN A 69 -4.37 17.26 -11.71
CA ASN A 69 -3.56 18.27 -11.05
C ASN A 69 -4.16 18.58 -9.65
N LEU A 70 -3.63 17.91 -8.63
CA LEU A 70 -3.56 18.39 -7.24
C LEU A 70 -4.87 18.58 -6.45
N GLU A 71 -6.01 18.00 -6.83
CA GLU A 71 -7.11 17.92 -5.87
C GLU A 71 -6.77 16.89 -4.79
N THR A 72 -6.30 17.39 -3.65
CA THR A 72 -6.24 16.62 -2.42
C THR A 72 -7.65 16.11 -2.16
N PRO A 73 -7.88 14.78 -2.15
CA PRO A 73 -9.23 14.26 -1.99
C PRO A 73 -9.82 14.79 -0.68
N SER A 74 -11.06 15.28 -0.75
CA SER A 74 -11.81 15.62 0.46
C SER A 74 -12.07 14.33 1.24
N PHE A 75 -11.87 14.39 2.55
CA PHE A 75 -12.07 13.24 3.43
C PHE A 75 -13.49 13.24 3.99
N PRO A 76 -14.10 12.06 4.20
CA PRO A 76 -13.61 10.74 3.81
C PRO A 76 -13.79 10.45 2.31
N PHE A 77 -12.99 9.53 1.76
CA PHE A 77 -13.18 9.01 0.41
C PHE A 77 -12.90 7.50 0.34
N HIS A 78 -13.41 6.86 -0.70
CA HIS A 78 -13.25 5.43 -0.94
C HIS A 78 -11.97 5.14 -1.72
N VAL A 79 -11.20 4.17 -1.25
CA VAL A 79 -10.02 3.63 -1.94
C VAL A 79 -10.31 2.20 -2.36
N PHE A 80 -10.16 1.90 -3.65
CA PHE A 80 -10.19 0.55 -4.19
C PHE A 80 -8.81 -0.08 -4.07
N LEU A 81 -8.77 -1.30 -3.54
CA LEU A 81 -7.58 -2.10 -3.26
C LEU A 81 -7.67 -3.41 -4.04
N TYR A 82 -6.62 -3.77 -4.77
CA TYR A 82 -6.59 -4.94 -5.68
C TYR A 82 -5.32 -5.80 -5.52
N GLY A 83 -4.57 -5.62 -4.42
CA GLY A 83 -3.32 -6.32 -4.16
C GLY A 83 -3.14 -6.72 -2.69
N PRO A 84 -1.90 -6.71 -2.16
CA PRO A 84 -1.61 -7.02 -0.76
C PRO A 84 -2.49 -6.31 0.28
N LEU A 85 -2.86 -5.05 0.01
CA LEU A 85 -3.71 -4.25 0.89
C LEU A 85 -5.17 -4.75 0.99
N MET A 86 -5.57 -5.74 0.18
CA MET A 86 -6.84 -6.45 0.37
C MET A 86 -6.83 -7.32 1.64
N ASP A 87 -5.65 -7.63 2.19
CA ASP A 87 -5.53 -8.26 3.49
C ASP A 87 -5.65 -7.22 4.61
N THR A 88 -6.65 -7.38 5.47
CA THR A 88 -6.94 -6.42 6.53
C THR A 88 -5.80 -6.25 7.53
N ASP A 89 -4.98 -7.28 7.78
CA ASP A 89 -3.85 -7.17 8.71
C ASP A 89 -2.74 -6.33 8.12
N VAL A 90 -2.44 -6.55 6.83
CA VAL A 90 -1.47 -5.74 6.07
C VAL A 90 -1.94 -4.30 6.02
N LEU A 91 -3.19 -4.06 5.63
CA LEU A 91 -3.75 -2.71 5.59
C LEU A 91 -3.70 -2.04 6.97
N GLN A 92 -4.10 -2.75 8.03
CA GLN A 92 -4.06 -2.24 9.39
C GLN A 92 -2.66 -1.81 9.82
N ALA A 93 -1.65 -2.65 9.56
CA ALA A 93 -0.26 -2.38 9.88
C ALA A 93 0.29 -1.17 9.10
N VAL A 94 0.02 -1.13 7.79
CA VAL A 94 0.45 -0.03 6.91
C VAL A 94 -0.14 1.29 7.36
N VAL A 95 -1.47 1.39 7.50
CA VAL A 95 -2.12 2.66 7.85
C VAL A 95 -2.02 3.00 9.34
N GLY A 96 -1.58 2.06 10.17
CA GLY A 96 -1.33 2.25 11.60
C GLY A 96 -2.61 2.52 12.42
N ILE A 97 -3.71 1.82 12.12
CA ILE A 97 -4.96 1.95 12.85
C ILE A 97 -5.12 0.87 13.93
N ALA A 98 -5.73 1.24 15.06
CA ALA A 98 -5.88 0.32 16.19
C ALA A 98 -6.92 -0.79 15.97
N ARG A 99 -7.95 -0.52 15.15
CA ARG A 99 -9.02 -1.47 14.86
C ARG A 99 -8.85 -2.01 13.45
N ARG A 100 -9.12 -3.31 13.28
CA ARG A 100 -9.12 -3.96 11.97
C ARG A 100 -10.06 -3.21 11.00
N PRO A 101 -9.60 -2.87 9.79
CA PRO A 101 -10.40 -2.14 8.81
C PRO A 101 -11.57 -2.99 8.30
N THR A 102 -12.71 -2.34 8.05
CA THR A 102 -13.84 -2.94 7.34
C THR A 102 -13.61 -2.80 5.84
N LEU A 103 -13.69 -3.92 5.11
CA LEU A 103 -13.53 -3.97 3.66
C LEU A 103 -14.83 -4.43 3.01
N HIS A 104 -15.17 -3.82 1.88
CA HIS A 104 -16.35 -4.18 1.09
C HIS A 104 -15.91 -4.72 -0.28
N SER A 105 -16.33 -5.93 -0.63
CA SER A 105 -16.03 -6.49 -1.94
C SER A 105 -16.64 -5.64 -3.06
N GLY A 106 -15.93 -5.51 -4.16
CA GLY A 106 -16.39 -4.76 -5.32
C GLY A 106 -15.44 -4.90 -6.50
N TYR A 107 -15.71 -4.15 -7.55
CA TYR A 107 -14.90 -4.18 -8.75
C TYR A 107 -14.90 -2.84 -9.49
N ILE A 108 -13.88 -2.64 -10.32
CA ILE A 108 -13.75 -1.52 -11.25
C ILE A 108 -13.70 -2.04 -12.69
N GLN A 109 -14.09 -1.19 -13.65
CA GLN A 109 -14.11 -1.50 -15.08
C GLN A 109 -13.22 -0.56 -15.87
N GLY A 110 -12.75 -0.98 -17.05
CA GLY A 110 -11.89 -0.16 -17.91
C GLY A 110 -10.43 -0.13 -17.48
N TRP A 111 -10.05 -1.08 -16.62
CA TRP A 111 -8.69 -1.25 -16.09
C TRP A 111 -8.20 -2.65 -16.39
N ARG A 112 -6.89 -2.79 -16.57
CA ARG A 112 -6.25 -4.09 -16.72
C ARG A 112 -5.17 -4.29 -15.68
N VAL A 113 -5.16 -5.49 -15.07
CA VAL A 113 -4.06 -5.93 -14.21
C VAL A 113 -2.86 -6.37 -15.05
N ARG A 114 -1.69 -5.89 -14.64
CA ARG A 114 -0.34 -6.27 -15.06
C ARG A 114 0.46 -6.61 -13.81
N MET A 115 1.67 -7.16 -13.98
CA MET A 115 2.59 -7.44 -12.89
C MET A 115 3.85 -6.58 -13.02
N TYR A 116 4.16 -5.81 -11.98
CA TYR A 116 5.44 -5.16 -11.76
C TYR A 116 6.22 -6.01 -10.77
N ASP A 117 7.14 -6.83 -11.30
CA ASP A 117 7.77 -7.92 -10.54
C ASP A 117 6.72 -8.82 -9.87
N THR A 118 6.70 -8.92 -8.53
CA THR A 118 5.72 -9.72 -7.79
C THR A 118 4.45 -8.96 -7.40
N HIS A 119 4.30 -7.69 -7.81
CA HIS A 119 3.23 -6.81 -7.36
C HIS A 119 2.23 -6.52 -8.48
N PRO A 120 0.91 -6.55 -8.20
CA PRO A 120 -0.07 -6.18 -9.20
C PRO A 120 0.00 -4.68 -9.50
N ALA A 121 -0.14 -4.33 -10.77
CA ALA A 121 -0.24 -2.96 -11.23
C ALA A 121 -1.41 -2.85 -12.20
N ILE A 122 -2.34 -1.92 -11.94
CA ILE A 122 -3.40 -1.64 -12.91
C ILE A 122 -2.99 -0.50 -13.84
N VAL A 123 -3.37 -0.65 -15.11
CA VAL A 123 -3.26 0.37 -16.14
C VAL A 123 -4.63 0.62 -16.77
N PRO A 124 -4.96 1.86 -17.19
CA PRO A 124 -6.20 2.11 -17.92
C PRO A 124 -6.22 1.36 -19.25
N GLN A 125 -7.32 0.70 -19.60
CA GLN A 125 -7.40 -0.02 -20.89
C GLN A 125 -7.37 0.94 -22.10
N THR A 126 -7.89 2.16 -21.93
CA THR A 126 -7.89 3.18 -22.99
C THR A 126 -6.49 3.51 -23.49
N THR A 127 -5.47 3.44 -22.62
CA THR A 127 -4.08 3.72 -23.01
C THR A 127 -3.44 2.57 -23.78
N LEU A 128 -4.02 1.37 -23.70
CA LEU A 128 -3.59 0.20 -24.47
C LEU A 128 -4.24 0.12 -25.87
N GLY A 129 -5.08 1.10 -26.24
CA GLY A 129 -5.83 1.08 -27.50
C GLY A 129 -6.85 -0.05 -27.59
N GLN A 130 -7.18 -0.69 -26.46
CA GLN A 130 -8.12 -1.79 -26.38
C GLN A 130 -9.44 -1.30 -25.76
N GLY A 131 -10.55 -1.47 -26.49
CA GLY A 131 -11.89 -1.33 -25.94
C GLY A 131 -12.29 -2.67 -25.32
N GLY A 132 -12.27 -2.75 -24.00
CA GLY A 132 -12.65 -3.96 -23.27
C GLY A 132 -13.48 -3.63 -22.04
N ASP A 133 -14.28 -4.62 -21.63
CA ASP A 133 -15.05 -4.62 -20.39
C ASP A 133 -14.26 -5.36 -19.29
N ASP A 134 -12.93 -5.23 -19.27
CA ASP A 134 -12.12 -5.94 -18.28
C ASP A 134 -12.51 -5.43 -16.89
N VAL A 135 -12.74 -6.39 -16.00
CA VAL A 135 -13.15 -6.16 -14.63
C VAL A 135 -11.97 -6.49 -13.72
N VAL A 136 -11.61 -5.55 -12.85
CA VAL A 136 -10.65 -5.82 -11.78
C VAL A 136 -11.45 -5.98 -10.50
N ALA A 137 -11.46 -7.20 -9.96
CA ALA A 137 -12.04 -7.49 -8.66
C ALA A 137 -11.11 -7.05 -7.53
N GLY A 138 -11.70 -6.64 -6.42
CA GLY A 138 -10.95 -6.19 -5.26
C GLY A 138 -11.87 -5.84 -4.10
N VAL A 139 -11.41 -4.93 -3.25
CA VAL A 139 -12.16 -4.46 -2.10
C VAL A 139 -12.05 -2.95 -1.95
N VAL A 140 -13.04 -2.36 -1.28
CA VAL A 140 -13.11 -0.95 -0.99
C VAL A 140 -12.88 -0.71 0.48
N TRP A 141 -12.07 0.30 0.77
CA TRP A 141 -11.85 0.81 2.11
C TRP A 141 -12.11 2.31 2.17
N GLU A 142 -12.68 2.80 3.27
CA GLU A 142 -12.90 4.22 3.49
C GLU A 142 -11.67 4.87 4.16
N CYS A 143 -10.95 5.70 3.40
CA CYS A 143 -9.86 6.51 3.92
C CYS A 143 -10.43 7.79 4.55
N ARG A 144 -10.13 8.02 5.83
CA ARG A 144 -10.76 9.06 6.65
C ARG A 144 -9.83 10.21 7.04
N SER A 145 -8.52 10.08 6.81
CA SER A 145 -7.56 11.11 7.23
C SER A 145 -6.36 11.25 6.29
N PRO A 146 -5.77 12.45 6.19
CA PRO A 146 -4.52 12.67 5.46
C PRO A 146 -3.38 11.75 5.89
N LYS A 147 -3.30 11.42 7.20
CA LYS A 147 -2.29 10.51 7.75
C LYS A 147 -2.40 9.10 7.18
N GLN A 148 -3.63 8.58 7.02
CA GLN A 148 -3.86 7.28 6.41
C GLN A 148 -3.45 7.29 4.94
N LEU A 149 -3.81 8.34 4.19
CA LEU A 149 -3.39 8.48 2.79
C LEU A 149 -1.87 8.59 2.64
N ALA A 150 -1.19 9.33 3.52
CA ALA A 150 0.26 9.44 3.51
C ALA A 150 0.94 8.08 3.72
N ARG A 151 0.45 7.28 4.67
CA ARG A 151 0.94 5.91 4.90
C ARG A 151 0.72 4.98 3.72
N LEU A 152 -0.43 5.08 3.04
CA LEU A 152 -0.66 4.32 1.81
C LEU A 152 0.33 4.71 0.72
N ARG A 153 0.56 6.01 0.50
CA ARG A 153 1.54 6.49 -0.50
C ARG A 153 2.96 6.04 -0.18
N GLU A 154 3.34 6.07 1.10
CA GLU A 154 4.65 5.59 1.55
C GLU A 154 4.83 4.09 1.27
N TYR A 155 3.78 3.28 1.47
CA TYR A 155 3.79 1.85 1.18
C TYR A 155 3.84 1.54 -0.31
N GLU A 156 3.02 2.23 -1.12
CA GLU A 156 2.95 2.02 -2.57
C GLU A 156 4.19 2.56 -3.29
N THR A 157 4.88 3.53 -2.71
CA THR A 157 6.06 4.20 -3.30
C THR A 157 5.71 5.00 -4.57
N GLU A 158 6.73 5.51 -5.26
CA GLU A 158 6.57 6.26 -6.53
C GLU A 158 6.21 5.36 -7.72
N ALA A 159 6.28 4.03 -7.56
CA ALA A 159 5.82 3.08 -8.56
C ALA A 159 4.33 3.22 -8.90
N TYR A 160 3.54 3.78 -7.98
CA TYR A 160 2.10 3.98 -8.17
C TYR A 160 1.68 5.41 -7.89
N THR A 161 0.66 5.86 -8.61
CA THR A 161 0.02 7.15 -8.43
C THR A 161 -1.47 6.99 -8.13
N LEU A 162 -2.07 8.00 -7.51
CA LEU A 162 -3.48 7.95 -7.12
C LEU A 162 -4.36 8.39 -8.28
N CYS A 163 -5.22 7.50 -8.75
CA CYS A 163 -6.05 7.66 -9.93
C CYS A 163 -7.54 7.66 -9.53
N SER A 164 -8.39 8.40 -10.25
CA SER A 164 -9.84 8.37 -10.02
C SER A 164 -10.46 7.14 -10.68
N CYS A 165 -11.42 6.52 -10.00
CA CYS A 165 -12.19 5.38 -10.52
C CYS A 165 -13.64 5.42 -10.02
N GLU A 166 -14.48 4.61 -10.66
CA GLU A 166 -15.82 4.28 -10.17
C GLU A 166 -15.82 2.82 -9.73
N VAL A 167 -16.27 2.56 -8.51
CA VAL A 167 -16.31 1.19 -7.95
C VAL A 167 -17.74 0.71 -7.85
N ILE A 168 -18.01 -0.50 -8.32
CA ILE A 168 -19.31 -1.17 -8.13
C ILE A 168 -19.14 -2.16 -6.99
N LEU A 169 -19.86 -1.93 -5.88
CA LEU A 169 -19.85 -2.85 -4.74
C LEU A 169 -20.65 -4.11 -5.06
N GLU A 170 -20.20 -5.25 -4.53
CA GLU A 170 -20.91 -6.52 -4.71
C GLU A 170 -22.32 -6.45 -4.10
N GLY A 171 -23.32 -6.85 -4.90
CA GLY A 171 -24.73 -6.80 -4.49
C GLY A 171 -25.38 -5.43 -4.61
N GLU A 172 -24.62 -4.37 -4.94
CA GLU A 172 -25.16 -3.04 -5.19
C GLU A 172 -25.34 -2.77 -6.69
N ARG A 173 -26.28 -1.87 -7.02
CA ARG A 173 -26.54 -1.44 -8.40
C ARG A 173 -25.90 -0.10 -8.74
N THR A 174 -25.42 0.63 -7.73
CA THR A 174 -24.91 1.99 -7.89
C THR A 174 -23.41 1.99 -7.68
N ALA A 175 -22.69 2.70 -8.55
CA ALA A 175 -21.24 2.86 -8.40
C ALA A 175 -20.90 3.96 -7.38
N LEU A 176 -19.87 3.70 -6.56
CA LEU A 176 -19.19 4.69 -5.73
C LEU A 176 -18.32 5.57 -6.64
N LYS A 177 -18.86 6.74 -6.99
CA LYS A 177 -18.17 7.76 -7.78
C LYS A 177 -17.07 8.44 -6.99
N ASN A 178 -16.11 9.04 -7.70
CA ASN A 178 -14.96 9.75 -7.13
C ASN A 178 -14.11 8.89 -6.18
N SER A 179 -14.18 7.56 -6.34
CA SER A 179 -13.30 6.65 -5.64
C SER A 179 -11.88 6.80 -6.17
N LYS A 180 -10.90 6.37 -5.38
CA LYS A 180 -9.49 6.42 -5.73
C LYS A 180 -8.90 5.03 -5.79
N VAL A 181 -7.88 4.87 -6.61
CA VAL A 181 -7.13 3.61 -6.76
C VAL A 181 -5.68 3.96 -7.01
N PHE A 182 -4.75 3.15 -6.50
CA PHE A 182 -3.35 3.28 -6.91
C PHE A 182 -3.19 2.63 -8.27
N CYS A 183 -2.69 3.35 -9.28
CA CYS A 183 -2.43 2.82 -10.60
C CYS A 183 -0.96 3.00 -10.96
N TRP A 184 -0.47 2.22 -11.92
CA TRP A 184 0.93 2.29 -12.36
C TRP A 184 1.31 3.74 -12.73
N ALA A 185 2.39 4.26 -12.14
CA ALA A 185 2.82 5.64 -12.38
C ALA A 185 3.57 5.81 -13.71
N GLY A 186 4.16 4.73 -14.24
CA GLY A 186 4.88 4.74 -15.51
C GLY A 186 3.97 4.62 -16.73
N HIS A 187 4.58 4.42 -17.90
CA HIS A 187 3.84 4.23 -19.15
C HIS A 187 3.17 2.86 -19.18
N SER A 188 1.95 2.77 -19.72
CA SER A 188 1.13 1.55 -19.65
C SER A 188 1.63 0.37 -20.50
N ASP A 189 2.49 0.64 -21.48
CA ASP A 189 3.14 -0.37 -22.32
C ASP A 189 4.61 -0.62 -21.93
N SER A 190 5.03 -0.13 -20.75
CA SER A 190 6.39 -0.30 -20.25
C SER A 190 6.79 -1.78 -20.19
N GLU A 191 8.03 -2.07 -20.59
CA GLU A 191 8.63 -3.42 -20.49
C GLU A 191 8.82 -3.88 -19.04
N GLU A 192 8.70 -2.96 -18.06
CA GLU A 192 8.68 -3.28 -16.63
C GLU A 192 7.39 -4.01 -16.21
N LEU A 193 6.34 -3.90 -17.04
CA LEU A 193 5.07 -4.57 -16.82
C LEU A 193 5.01 -5.87 -17.61
N THR A 194 4.67 -6.95 -16.92
CA THR A 194 4.45 -8.26 -17.54
C THR A 194 2.98 -8.67 -17.45
N ASP A 195 2.57 -9.55 -18.35
CA ASP A 195 1.25 -10.19 -18.27
C ASP A 195 1.23 -11.17 -17.09
N GLY A 196 0.16 -11.12 -16.30
CA GLY A 196 0.01 -11.98 -15.14
C GLY A 196 -1.22 -11.60 -14.33
N TRP A 197 -1.37 -12.26 -13.19
CA TRP A 197 -2.45 -12.03 -12.24
C TRP A 197 -1.93 -12.17 -10.82
N PHE A 198 -2.60 -11.50 -9.89
CA PHE A 198 -2.23 -11.55 -8.47
C PHE A 198 -3.14 -12.51 -7.70
N ASP A 199 -2.52 -13.39 -6.93
CA ASP A 199 -3.18 -14.33 -6.03
C ASP A 199 -3.01 -13.88 -4.57
N LEU A 200 -4.11 -13.46 -3.95
CA LEU A 200 -4.12 -13.06 -2.53
C LEU A 200 -3.87 -14.24 -1.58
N GLY A 201 -4.32 -15.45 -1.92
CA GLY A 201 -4.08 -16.67 -1.15
C GLY A 201 -2.60 -17.03 -1.14
N TRP A 202 -1.97 -17.06 -2.31
CA TRP A 202 -0.53 -17.29 -2.43
C TRP A 202 0.28 -16.26 -1.65
N TYR A 203 -0.08 -14.97 -1.76
CA TYR A 203 0.56 -13.88 -1.03
C TYR A 203 0.45 -14.09 0.51
N ARG A 204 -0.72 -14.47 1.01
CA ARG A 204 -0.93 -14.75 2.44
C ARG A 204 -0.07 -15.90 2.95
N GLU A 205 0.12 -16.93 2.14
CA GLU A 205 0.89 -18.11 2.52
C GLU A 205 2.41 -17.89 2.48
N HIS A 206 2.90 -17.15 1.48
CA HIS A 206 4.34 -17.10 1.18
C HIS A 206 5.00 -15.75 1.49
N MET A 207 4.25 -14.64 1.49
CA MET A 207 4.79 -13.28 1.64
C MET A 207 4.39 -12.63 2.96
N LYS A 208 3.14 -12.81 3.41
CA LYS A 208 2.62 -12.21 4.66
C LYS A 208 3.40 -12.59 5.93
N PRO A 209 3.92 -13.83 6.11
CA PRO A 209 4.68 -14.17 7.32
C PRO A 209 5.89 -13.26 7.58
N ALA A 210 6.42 -12.55 6.58
CA ALA A 210 7.51 -11.58 6.75
C ALA A 210 7.06 -10.24 7.38
N PHE A 211 5.76 -9.93 7.38
CA PHE A 211 5.18 -8.67 7.89
C PHE A 211 4.58 -8.81 9.29
N VAL A 212 4.30 -10.04 9.72
CA VAL A 212 3.58 -10.36 10.96
C VAL A 212 4.40 -11.41 11.72
N CYS A 213 5.63 -11.07 12.10
CA CYS A 213 6.34 -11.82 13.13
C CYS A 213 5.81 -11.38 14.49
N ASP A 214 5.23 -12.33 15.23
CA ASP A 214 4.82 -12.22 16.64
C ASP A 214 6.05 -12.06 17.57
#